data_AF-A0A0N8R837-F1
#
_entry.id   AF-A0A0N8R837-F1
#
_cell.length_a   1.000
_cell.length_b   1.000
_cell.length_c   1.000
_cell.angle_alpha   90.00
_cell.angle_beta   90.00
_cell.angle_gamma   90.00
#
_symmetry.space_group_name_H-M   'P 1'
#
loop_
_entity.id
_entity.type
_entity.pdbx_description
1 polymer ?
#
loop_
_entity_poly.entity_id
_entity_poly.type
_entity_poly.pdbx_seq_one_letter_code
_entity_poly.pdbx_strand_id
1 'polypeptide(L)' 'AWGLEARTPFLDYRLVELSARIPGKFKLPDGGKQVLKEAARLVIPSEVIDRKKGYFPVPGLKHLQGDTLNWVREL' A
#
# COMPACT_ATOMS: atom_id res chain seq x y z
N ALA A 1 15.45 -18.13 -4.54
CA ALA A 1 15.02 -16.71 -4.59
C ALA A 1 16.24 -15.80 -4.36
N TRP A 2 16.97 -15.52 -5.43
CA TRP A 2 17.88 -14.41 -5.75
C TRP A 2 18.78 -13.67 -4.72
N GLY A 3 18.89 -14.05 -3.44
CA GLY A 3 19.86 -13.43 -2.51
C GLY A 3 19.62 -11.93 -2.22
N LEU A 4 18.39 -11.46 -2.39
CA LEU A 4 17.98 -10.07 -2.14
C LEU A 4 17.26 -9.96 -0.79
N GLU A 5 17.52 -8.86 -0.07
CA GLU A 5 16.81 -8.50 1.15
C GLU A 5 15.69 -7.49 0.84
N ALA A 6 14.44 -7.86 1.14
CA ALA A 6 13.31 -6.94 1.08
C ALA A 6 13.12 -6.25 2.44
N ARG A 7 13.04 -4.92 2.43
CA ARG A 7 12.71 -4.11 3.63
C ARG A 7 11.34 -3.47 3.50
N THR A 8 10.67 -3.28 4.63
CA THR A 8 9.30 -2.73 4.72
C THR A 8 9.26 -1.53 5.67
N PRO A 9 9.78 -0.34 5.27
CA PRO A 9 9.92 0.82 6.17
C PRO A 9 8.62 1.28 6.84
N PHE A 10 7.47 1.09 6.18
CA PHE A 10 6.17 1.45 6.75
C PHE A 10 5.77 0.58 7.97
N LEU A 11 6.45 -0.54 8.20
CA LEU A 11 6.24 -1.44 9.33
C LEU A 11 7.27 -1.23 10.46
N ASP A 12 8.10 -0.19 10.40
CA ASP A 12 8.96 0.19 11.53
C ASP A 12 8.10 0.51 12.76
N TYR A 13 8.45 -0.08 13.90
CA TYR A 13 7.66 0.04 15.12
C TYR A 13 7.48 1.50 15.58
N ARG A 14 8.47 2.37 15.37
CA ARG A 14 8.39 3.78 15.77
C ARG A 14 7.36 4.52 14.92
N LEU A 15 7.30 4.20 13.63
CA LEU A 15 6.32 4.79 12.73
C LEU A 15 4.90 4.30 13.07
N VAL A 16 4.76 3.01 13.35
CA VAL A 16 3.47 2.42 13.74
C VAL A 16 2.98 3.01 15.07
N GLU A 17 3.84 3.12 16.08
CA GLU A 17 3.51 3.74 17.36
C GLU A 17 3.11 5.21 17.22
N LEU A 18 3.82 5.97 16.38
CA LEU A 18 3.43 7.34 16.05
C LEU A 18 2.04 7.38 15.38
N SER A 19 1.81 6.55 14.37
CA SER A 19 0.53 6.46 13.65
C SER A 19 -0.64 6.07 14.57
N ALA A 20 -0.38 5.21 15.56
CA ALA A 20 -1.37 4.81 16.55
C ALA A 20 -1.82 5.99 17.42
N ARG A 21 -0.92 6.92 17.76
CA ARG A 21 -1.19 8.12 18.57
C ARG A 21 -1.94 9.22 17.80
N ILE A 22 -1.94 9.19 16.46
CA ILE A 22 -2.63 10.20 15.64
C ILE A 22 -4.15 10.03 15.77
N PRO A 23 -4.90 11.10 16.10
CA PRO A 23 -6.36 11.06 16.14
C PRO A 23 -6.99 10.57 14.82
N GLY A 24 -7.99 9.70 14.90
CA GLY A 24 -8.62 9.07 13.74
C GLY A 24 -9.12 10.06 12.68
N LYS A 25 -9.57 11.24 13.09
CA LYS A 25 -10.03 12.32 12.19
C LYS A 25 -8.99 12.77 11.15
N PHE A 26 -7.71 12.55 11.40
CA PHE A 26 -6.61 12.87 10.47
C PHE A 26 -6.16 11.67 9.63
N LYS A 27 -6.66 10.47 9.94
CA LYS A 27 -6.33 9.23 9.23
C LYS A 27 -7.40 8.88 8.21
N LEU A 28 -8.68 9.06 8.55
CA LEU A 28 -9.81 8.59 7.74
C LEU A 28 -10.06 9.37 6.43
N PRO A 29 -9.86 10.69 6.35
CA PRO A 29 -10.09 11.42 5.09
C PRO A 29 -9.15 10.97 3.96
N ASP A 30 -9.50 11.35 2.73
CA ASP A 30 -8.77 11.01 1.50
C ASP A 30 -8.52 9.51 1.27
N GLY A 31 -9.45 8.68 1.72
CA GLY A 31 -9.36 7.23 1.59
C GLY A 31 -8.35 6.60 2.55
N GLY A 32 -8.19 7.17 3.75
CA GLY A 32 -7.39 6.57 4.82
C GLY A 32 -5.93 7.03 4.89
N LYS A 33 -5.55 8.09 4.18
CA LYS A 33 -4.13 8.47 3.99
C LYS A 33 -3.85 9.96 4.18
N GLN A 34 -4.80 10.75 4.66
CA GLN A 34 -4.66 12.22 4.70
C GLN A 34 -3.36 12.67 5.37
N VAL A 35 -3.11 12.32 6.64
CA VAL A 35 -1.88 12.75 7.34
C VAL A 35 -0.58 12.33 6.63
N LEU A 36 -0.57 11.15 6.00
CA LEU A 36 0.58 10.69 5.23
C LEU A 36 0.76 11.51 3.94
N LYS A 37 -0.33 11.83 3.24
CA LYS A 37 -0.30 12.66 2.04
C LYS A 37 0.17 14.07 2.35
N GLU A 38 -0.36 14.70 3.40
CA GLU A 38 0.07 16.04 3.81
C GLU A 38 1.56 16.08 4.15
N ALA A 39 2.05 15.12 4.94
CA ALA A 39 3.47 15.03 5.26
C ALA A 39 4.34 14.78 4.01
N ALA A 40 3.87 13.95 3.07
CA ALA A 40 4.64 13.59 1.88
C ALA A 40 4.71 14.73 0.85
N ARG A 41 3.69 15.61 0.75
CA ARG A 41 3.74 16.81 -0.12
C ARG A 41 4.87 17.79 0.25
N LEU A 42 5.42 17.69 1.46
CA LEU A 42 6.58 18.50 1.88
C LEU A 42 7.89 18.03 1.25
N VAL A 43 7.96 16.80 0.74
CA VAL A 43 9.22 16.17 0.30
C VAL A 43 9.16 15.59 -1.10
N ILE A 44 7.96 15.37 -1.67
CA ILE A 44 7.78 14.91 -3.04
C ILE A 44 6.67 15.72 -3.76
N PRO A 45 6.72 15.86 -5.10
CA PRO A 45 5.75 16.65 -5.85
C PRO A 45 4.30 16.20 -5.63
N SER A 46 3.39 17.16 -5.46
CA SER A 46 1.97 16.89 -5.21
C SER A 46 1.33 16.04 -6.31
N GLU A 47 1.77 16.20 -7.56
CA GLU A 47 1.33 15.38 -8.70
C GLU A 47 1.54 13.86 -8.47
N VAL A 48 2.61 13.49 -7.77
CA VAL A 48 2.90 12.08 -7.42
C VAL A 48 1.99 11.59 -6.30
N ILE A 49 1.64 12.46 -5.35
CA ILE A 49 0.79 12.18 -4.19
C ILE A 49 -0.68 12.05 -4.59
N ASP A 50 -1.14 12.96 -5.44
CA ASP A 50 -2.55 13.13 -5.77
C ASP A 50 -2.99 12.30 -6.99
N ARG A 51 -2.05 11.58 -7.61
CA ARG A 51 -2.36 10.61 -8.68
C ARG A 51 -3.36 9.56 -8.19
N LYS A 52 -4.24 9.12 -9.09
CA LYS A 52 -5.14 7.98 -8.84
C LYS A 52 -4.32 6.73 -8.48
N LYS A 53 -4.82 5.95 -7.50
CA LYS A 53 -4.17 4.69 -7.08
C LYS A 53 -3.93 3.79 -8.30
N GLY A 54 -2.65 3.59 -8.61
CA GLY A 54 -2.22 2.68 -9.65
C GLY A 54 -2.39 1.22 -9.21
N TYR A 55 -2.69 0.36 -10.18
CA TYR A 55 -2.68 -1.08 -9.99
C TYR A 55 -1.23 -1.59 -9.98
N PHE A 56 -0.94 -2.56 -9.12
CA PHE A 56 0.33 -3.30 -9.15
C PHE A 56 0.10 -4.52 -10.06
N PRO A 57 0.65 -4.55 -11.28
CA PRO A 57 0.33 -5.57 -12.28
C PRO A 57 0.99 -6.90 -11.94
N VAL A 58 0.33 -7.67 -11.07
CA VAL A 58 0.66 -9.08 -10.84
C VAL A 58 -0.44 -9.88 -11.51
N PRO A 59 -0.15 -10.60 -12.61
CA PRO A 59 -1.15 -11.33 -13.41
C PRO A 59 -2.07 -12.27 -12.61
N GLY A 60 -1.66 -12.73 -11.42
CA GLY A 60 -2.46 -13.60 -10.55
C GLY A 60 -3.32 -12.92 -9.48
N LEU A 61 -3.25 -11.59 -9.27
CA LEU A 61 -3.90 -10.95 -8.12
C LEU A 61 -5.31 -10.40 -8.37
N LYS A 62 -5.74 -10.25 -9.63
CA LYS A 62 -7.04 -9.64 -9.94
C LYS A 62 -8.06 -10.65 -10.45
N HIS A 63 -7.62 -11.59 -11.28
CA HIS A 63 -8.45 -12.68 -11.80
C HIS A 63 -7.58 -13.92 -11.83
N LEU A 64 -8.04 -15.01 -11.20
CA LEU A 64 -7.42 -16.31 -11.40
C LEU A 64 -7.61 -16.71 -12.87
N GLN A 65 -6.56 -17.26 -13.49
CA GLN A 65 -6.56 -17.70 -14.88
C GLN A 65 -5.72 -18.97 -15.02
N GLY A 66 -5.89 -19.68 -16.14
CA GLY A 66 -5.11 -20.86 -16.47
C GLY A 66 -5.20 -21.96 -15.42
N ASP A 67 -4.09 -22.67 -15.21
CA ASP A 67 -4.01 -23.83 -14.33
C ASP A 67 -4.40 -23.50 -12.88
N THR A 68 -4.06 -22.30 -12.39
CA THR A 68 -4.46 -21.86 -11.05
C THR A 68 -5.98 -21.73 -10.90
N LEU A 69 -6.68 -21.25 -11.93
CA LEU A 69 -8.15 -21.18 -11.90
C LEU A 69 -8.77 -22.57 -11.94
N ASN A 70 -8.21 -23.46 -12.76
CA ASN A 70 -8.71 -24.83 -12.88
C ASN A 70 -8.54 -25.58 -11.56
N TRP A 71 -7.36 -25.50 -10.94
CA TRP A 71 -7.09 -26.10 -9.65
C TRP A 71 -8.06 -25.62 -8.55
N VAL A 72 -8.31 -24.31 -8.44
CA VAL A 72 -9.26 -23.77 -7.44
C VAL A 72 -10.70 -24.21 -7.70
N ARG A 73 -11.09 -24.47 -8.95
CA ARG A 73 -12.44 -24.95 -9.29
C ARG A 73 -12.64 -26.44 -9.00
N GLU A 74 -11.56 -27.21 -8.98
CA GLU A 74 -11.56 -28.64 -8.70
C GLU A 74 -11.42 -28.97 -7.19
N LEU A 75 -11.07 -27.98 -6.37
CA LEU A 75 -11.16 -28.01 -4.90
C LEU A 75 -12.61 -27.82 -4.42
#